data_AF-A0A960TZG6-F1
#
_entry.id   AF-A0A960TZG6-F1
#
_cell.length_a   1.000
_cell.length_b   1.000
_cell.length_c   1.000
_cell.angle_alpha   90.00
_cell.angle_beta   90.00
_cell.angle_gamma   90.00
#
_symmetry.space_group_name_H-M   'P 1'
#
loop_
_entity.id
_entity.type
_entity.pdbx_description
1 polymer ?
#
loop_
_entity_poly.entity_id
_entity_poly.type
_entity_poly.pdbx_seq_one_letter_code
_entity_poly.pdbx_strand_id
1 'polypeptide(L)'
;DGRVKTLHPKVHGGLLAVRDDETHRSAMRIHQIPEIDMVVVNLYPFREASQAEGATVESARANIDIGGPCMVRAAAKNYLRVAAVVDPIDYPRVVEILKENDARLTLASRFDLARKAFDHTAEYDAAIADYLSEIQTREMRDCYTRVDEDA
;
A
#
# COMPACT_ATOMS: atom_id res chain seq x y z
N ASP A 1 -16.40 -6.91 4.96
CA ASP A 1 -15.12 -7.53 5.38
C ASP A 1 -13.92 -6.56 5.32
N GLY A 2 -14.05 -5.30 4.88
CA GLY A 2 -13.00 -4.28 5.02
C GLY A 2 -12.07 -4.09 3.81
N ARG A 3 -12.30 -4.79 2.69
CA ARG A 3 -11.48 -4.72 1.45
C ARG A 3 -11.27 -3.31 0.88
N VAL A 4 -12.23 -2.41 1.11
CA VAL A 4 -12.21 -1.04 0.56
C VAL A 4 -12.02 0.04 1.63
N LYS A 5 -11.69 -0.33 2.87
CA LYS A 5 -11.69 0.59 4.02
C LYS A 5 -10.74 1.79 3.85
N THR A 6 -9.64 1.62 3.10
CA THR A 6 -8.65 2.67 2.85
C THR A 6 -8.69 3.25 1.45
N LEU A 7 -9.43 2.62 0.53
CA LEU A 7 -9.59 3.06 -0.86
C LEU A 7 -10.61 4.20 -0.96
N HIS A 8 -10.33 5.29 -0.24
CA HIS A 8 -11.23 6.41 -0.06
C HIS A 8 -10.56 7.74 -0.44
N PRO A 9 -11.24 8.66 -1.15
CA PRO A 9 -10.66 9.95 -1.55
C PRO A 9 -10.15 10.79 -0.38
N LYS A 10 -10.77 10.71 0.81
CA LYS A 10 -10.27 11.41 2.00
C LYS A 10 -8.91 10.89 2.51
N VAL A 11 -8.57 9.63 2.24
CA VAL A 11 -7.25 9.07 2.56
C VAL A 11 -6.27 9.47 1.46
N HIS A 12 -6.55 9.10 0.22
CA HIS A 12 -5.63 9.32 -0.89
C HIS A 12 -5.44 10.80 -1.24
N GLY A 13 -6.46 11.64 -1.05
CA GLY A 13 -6.34 13.09 -1.18
C GLY A 13 -5.39 13.69 -0.15
N GLY A 14 -5.41 13.19 1.09
CA GLY A 14 -4.47 13.62 2.15
C GLY A 14 -3.03 13.21 1.85
N LEU A 15 -2.84 12.05 1.21
CA LEU A 15 -1.52 11.54 0.80
C LEU A 15 -0.96 12.23 -0.45
N LEU A 16 -1.81 12.55 -1.42
CA LEU A 16 -1.39 12.99 -2.77
C LEU A 16 -1.45 14.49 -2.99
N ALA A 17 -1.99 15.26 -2.06
CA ALA A 17 -2.10 16.70 -2.23
C ALA A 17 -0.73 17.39 -2.32
N VAL A 18 -0.64 18.33 -3.26
CA VAL A 18 0.48 19.25 -3.42
C VAL A 18 0.14 20.49 -2.59
N ARG A 19 0.74 20.59 -1.40
CA ARG A 19 0.31 21.55 -0.36
C ARG A 19 0.65 23.02 -0.67
N ASP A 20 1.54 23.25 -1.60
CA ASP A 20 1.95 24.55 -2.15
C ASP A 20 1.14 24.95 -3.39
N ASP A 21 0.24 24.10 -3.86
CA ASP A 21 -0.68 24.38 -4.96
C ASP A 21 -2.06 24.81 -4.44
N GLU A 22 -2.53 26.00 -4.83
CA GLU A 22 -3.79 26.57 -4.33
C GLU A 22 -5.01 25.79 -4.83
N THR A 23 -4.96 25.19 -6.02
CA THR A 23 -6.05 24.35 -6.54
C THR A 23 -6.22 23.11 -5.67
N HIS A 24 -5.13 22.43 -5.31
CA HIS A 24 -5.15 21.30 -4.39
C HIS A 24 -5.63 21.71 -2.99
N ARG A 25 -5.09 22.80 -2.42
CA ARG A 25 -5.53 23.30 -1.11
C ARG A 25 -7.02 23.65 -1.08
N SER A 26 -7.53 24.27 -2.12
CA SER A 26 -8.96 24.59 -2.25
C SER A 26 -9.80 23.32 -2.30
N ALA A 27 -9.43 22.34 -3.12
CA ALA A 27 -10.12 21.06 -3.22
C ALA A 27 -10.14 20.31 -1.88
N MET A 28 -9.01 20.28 -1.16
CA MET A 28 -8.95 19.67 0.17
C MET A 28 -9.89 20.34 1.17
N ARG A 29 -9.96 21.67 1.18
CA ARG A 29 -10.88 22.44 2.03
C ARG A 29 -12.34 22.15 1.70
N ILE A 30 -12.71 22.20 0.41
CA ILE A 30 -14.09 21.95 -0.07
C ILE A 30 -14.54 20.54 0.32
N HIS A 31 -13.67 19.54 0.15
CA HIS A 31 -14.00 18.14 0.38
C HIS A 31 -13.66 17.65 1.80
N GLN A 32 -13.22 18.55 2.68
CA GLN A 32 -12.83 18.26 4.07
C GLN A 32 -11.83 17.09 4.16
N ILE A 33 -10.79 17.17 3.34
CA ILE A 33 -9.72 16.17 3.26
C ILE A 33 -8.60 16.62 4.22
N PRO A 34 -8.27 15.82 5.25
CA PRO A 34 -7.15 16.12 6.13
C PRO A 34 -5.81 15.90 5.43
N GLU A 35 -4.78 16.62 5.86
CA GLU A 35 -3.40 16.31 5.46
C GLU A 35 -2.91 15.04 6.15
N ILE A 36 -2.09 14.26 5.45
CA ILE A 36 -1.39 13.10 6.01
C ILE A 36 0.10 13.28 5.73
N ASP A 37 0.92 13.31 6.78
CA ASP A 37 2.37 13.52 6.70
C ASP A 37 3.17 12.23 6.58
N MET A 38 2.59 11.11 7.04
CA MET A 38 3.28 9.84 7.09
C MET A 38 2.30 8.68 6.98
N VAL A 39 2.71 7.64 6.25
CA VAL A 39 2.10 6.33 6.23
C VAL A 39 3.08 5.34 6.84
N VAL A 40 2.59 4.52 7.77
CA VAL A 40 3.34 3.40 8.35
C VAL A 40 2.53 2.14 8.05
N VAL A 41 2.92 1.40 7.01
CA VAL A 41 2.18 0.25 6.48
C VAL A 41 3.17 -0.82 6.06
N ASN A 42 3.09 -2.00 6.68
CA ASN A 42 3.73 -3.20 6.16
C ASN A 42 2.71 -3.99 5.32
N LEU A 43 3.21 -4.74 4.33
CA LEU A 43 2.38 -5.61 3.52
C LEU A 43 2.34 -6.99 4.14
N TYR A 44 1.19 -7.66 4.03
CA TYR A 44 1.06 -9.04 4.44
C TYR A 44 2.04 -9.92 3.63
N PRO A 45 2.75 -10.88 4.23
CA PRO A 45 3.72 -11.70 3.52
C PRO A 45 3.01 -12.67 2.58
N PHE A 46 2.65 -12.21 1.37
CA PHE A 46 1.89 -12.97 0.39
C PHE A 46 2.56 -14.32 0.08
N ARG A 47 3.90 -14.33 -0.04
CA ARG A 47 4.68 -15.55 -0.28
C ARG A 47 4.49 -16.61 0.81
N GLU A 48 4.47 -16.21 2.08
CA GLU A 48 4.24 -17.14 3.20
C GLU A 48 2.80 -17.66 3.17
N ALA A 49 1.84 -16.79 2.87
CA ALA A 49 0.43 -17.13 2.85
C ALA A 49 0.04 -18.05 1.69
N SER A 50 0.63 -17.85 0.51
CA SER A 50 0.35 -18.68 -0.67
C SER A 50 1.01 -20.06 -0.62
N GLN A 51 2.05 -20.22 0.22
CA GLN A 51 2.78 -21.47 0.40
C GLN A 51 2.41 -22.22 1.69
N ALA A 52 1.45 -21.70 2.47
CA ALA A 52 1.01 -22.33 3.70
C ALA A 52 0.37 -23.72 3.45
N GLU A 53 0.52 -24.63 4.40
CA GLU A 53 -0.11 -25.96 4.30
C GLU A 53 -1.63 -25.82 4.19
N GLY A 54 -2.21 -26.41 3.14
CA GLY A 54 -3.64 -26.30 2.85
C GLY A 54 -4.07 -25.00 2.16
N ALA A 55 -3.13 -24.15 1.71
CA ALA A 55 -3.45 -22.98 0.90
C ALA A 55 -4.17 -23.39 -0.39
N THR A 56 -5.34 -22.80 -0.61
CA THR A 56 -6.12 -22.93 -1.85
C THR A 56 -5.95 -21.67 -2.70
N VAL A 57 -6.28 -21.77 -3.99
CA VAL A 57 -6.27 -20.62 -4.90
C VAL A 57 -7.13 -19.47 -4.38
N GLU A 58 -8.33 -19.77 -3.85
CA GLU A 58 -9.21 -18.76 -3.26
C GLU A 58 -8.61 -18.12 -2.01
N SER A 59 -7.95 -18.90 -1.14
CA SER A 59 -7.29 -18.37 0.05
C SER A 59 -6.09 -17.47 -0.29
N ALA A 60 -5.27 -17.86 -1.27
CA ALA A 60 -4.17 -17.03 -1.75
C ALA A 60 -4.70 -15.74 -2.39
N ARG A 61 -5.72 -15.83 -3.25
CA ARG A 61 -6.40 -14.67 -3.86
C ARG A 61 -6.94 -13.71 -2.82
N ALA A 62 -7.53 -14.21 -1.73
CA ALA A 62 -8.07 -13.39 -0.66
C ALA A 62 -6.98 -12.65 0.15
N ASN A 63 -5.74 -13.15 0.13
CA ASN A 63 -4.58 -12.54 0.79
C ASN A 63 -3.83 -11.50 -0.05
N ILE A 64 -4.26 -11.24 -1.29
CA ILE A 64 -3.74 -10.15 -2.10
C ILE A 64 -4.26 -8.83 -1.53
N ASP A 65 -3.36 -8.03 -0.97
CA ASP A 65 -3.64 -6.70 -0.43
C ASP A 65 -3.71 -5.68 -1.56
N ILE A 66 -4.76 -4.87 -1.52
CA ILE A 66 -4.98 -3.76 -2.44
C ILE A 66 -4.76 -2.43 -1.72
N GLY A 67 -5.30 -2.30 -0.51
CA GLY A 67 -5.29 -1.05 0.23
C GLY A 67 -3.88 -0.65 0.69
N GLY A 68 -3.10 -1.62 1.19
CA GLY A 68 -1.73 -1.41 1.64
C GLY A 68 -0.84 -0.84 0.53
N PRO A 69 -0.66 -1.55 -0.61
CA PRO A 69 0.16 -1.06 -1.72
C PRO A 69 -0.32 0.27 -2.28
N CYS A 70 -1.64 0.50 -2.37
CA CYS A 70 -2.18 1.80 -2.81
C CYS A 70 -1.76 2.95 -1.90
N MET A 71 -1.83 2.79 -0.57
CA MET A 71 -1.40 3.84 0.38
C MET A 71 0.11 4.06 0.35
N VAL A 72 0.89 2.98 0.35
CA VAL A 72 2.37 3.02 0.30
C VAL A 72 2.84 3.76 -0.96
N ARG A 73 2.33 3.38 -2.13
CA ARG A 73 2.69 4.03 -3.41
C ARG A 73 2.24 5.49 -3.46
N ALA A 74 1.07 5.82 -2.91
CA ALA A 74 0.59 7.20 -2.86
C ALA A 74 1.50 8.09 -2.00
N ALA A 75 1.89 7.62 -0.81
CA ALA A 75 2.82 8.32 0.07
C ALA A 75 4.21 8.44 -0.57
N ALA A 76 4.76 7.33 -1.09
CA ALA A 76 6.09 7.30 -1.72
C ALA A 76 6.17 8.20 -2.95
N LYS A 77 5.11 8.28 -3.78
CA LYS A 77 5.02 9.24 -4.89
C LYS A 77 5.15 10.69 -4.42
N ASN A 78 4.55 11.04 -3.28
CA ASN A 78 4.54 12.40 -2.75
C ASN A 78 5.64 12.63 -1.69
N TYR A 79 6.81 11.98 -1.82
CA TYR A 79 7.92 12.04 -0.86
C TYR A 79 8.43 13.45 -0.54
N LEU A 80 8.14 14.44 -1.38
CA LEU A 80 8.42 15.84 -1.09
C LEU A 80 7.70 16.33 0.17
N ARG A 81 6.54 15.73 0.50
CA ARG A 81 5.63 16.13 1.58
C ARG A 81 5.27 14.98 2.54
N VAL A 82 5.25 13.74 2.07
CA VAL A 82 4.74 12.58 2.84
C VAL A 82 5.82 11.50 2.98
N ALA A 83 5.95 10.89 4.15
CA ALA A 83 6.84 9.76 4.37
C ALA A 83 6.12 8.42 4.20
N ALA A 84 6.79 7.42 3.62
CA ALA A 84 6.28 6.06 3.45
C ALA A 84 7.19 5.07 4.20
N VAL A 85 6.79 4.66 5.40
CA VAL A 85 7.53 3.69 6.23
C VAL A 85 6.91 2.32 6.05
N VAL A 86 7.69 1.37 5.53
CA VAL A 86 7.21 0.01 5.19
C VAL A 86 7.75 -1.08 6.09
N ASP A 87 8.73 -0.77 6.93
CA ASP A 87 9.49 -1.75 7.70
C ASP A 87 9.77 -1.25 9.12
N PRO A 88 9.44 -2.04 10.16
CA PRO A 88 9.75 -1.71 11.55
C PRO A 88 11.22 -1.42 11.84
N ILE A 89 12.17 -1.95 11.05
CA ILE A 89 13.60 -1.69 11.25
C ILE A 89 13.95 -0.21 11.14
N ASP A 90 13.13 0.58 10.41
CA ASP A 90 13.37 2.01 10.20
C ASP A 90 12.85 2.86 11.37
N TYR A 91 12.03 2.29 12.28
CA TYR A 91 11.38 3.07 13.35
C TYR A 91 12.39 3.81 14.24
N PRO A 92 13.49 3.21 14.72
CA PRO A 92 14.46 3.92 15.53
C PRO A 92 15.06 5.13 14.80
N ARG A 93 15.41 4.97 13.51
CA ARG A 93 15.95 6.06 12.67
C ARG A 93 14.93 7.17 12.46
N VAL A 94 13.67 6.82 12.15
CA VAL A 94 12.57 7.78 11.97
C VAL A 94 12.34 8.58 13.25
N VAL A 95 12.26 7.90 14.40
CA VAL A 95 12.05 8.54 15.70
C VAL A 95 13.20 9.50 16.04
N GLU A 96 14.44 9.11 15.78
CA GLU A 96 15.60 9.96 16.06
C GLU A 96 15.56 11.25 15.23
N ILE A 97 15.33 11.14 13.92
CA ILE A 97 15.21 12.31 13.04
C ILE A 97 14.09 13.24 13.51
N LEU A 98 12.94 12.69 13.92
CA LEU A 98 11.83 13.51 14.43
C LEU A 98 12.19 14.26 15.71
N LYS A 99 12.95 13.64 16.63
CA LYS A 99 13.41 14.28 17.87
C LYS A 99 14.39 15.42 17.59
N GLU A 100 15.29 15.22 16.64
CA GLU A 100 16.36 16.18 16.32
C GLU A 100 15.89 17.34 15.44
N ASN A 101 14.75 17.21 14.76
CA ASN A 101 14.33 18.12 13.70
C ASN A 101 12.88 18.64 13.84
N ASP A 102 12.51 19.17 15.01
CA ASP A 102 11.20 19.81 15.27
C ASP A 102 10.00 18.93 14.83
N ALA A 103 10.06 17.63 15.13
CA ALA A 103 9.06 16.64 14.71
C ALA A 103 8.87 16.53 13.18
N ARG A 104 9.93 16.78 12.39
CA ARG A 104 9.90 16.68 10.92
C ARG A 104 10.95 15.73 10.41
N LEU A 105 10.56 14.94 9.41
CA LEU A 105 11.52 14.23 8.58
C LEU A 105 12.22 15.19 7.62
N THR A 106 13.46 14.89 7.25
CA THR A 106 14.18 15.64 6.22
C THR A 106 13.72 15.20 4.83
N LEU A 107 13.98 16.01 3.81
CA LEU A 107 13.74 15.60 2.42
C LEU A 107 14.52 14.32 2.07
N ALA A 108 15.79 14.25 2.50
CA ALA A 108 16.64 13.08 2.28
C ALA A 108 16.04 11.81 2.91
N SER A 109 15.59 11.88 4.18
CA SER A 109 14.99 10.71 4.82
C SER A 109 13.68 10.30 4.18
N ARG A 110 12.83 11.25 3.74
CA ARG A 110 11.61 10.89 2.99
C ARG A 110 11.91 10.26 1.64
N PHE A 111 12.93 10.73 0.93
CA PHE A 111 13.36 10.15 -0.34
C PHE A 111 13.90 8.72 -0.17
N ASP A 112 14.73 8.48 0.85
CA ASP A 112 15.21 7.13 1.19
C ASP A 112 14.05 6.17 1.48
N LEU A 113 13.09 6.62 2.31
CA LEU A 113 11.89 5.87 2.64
C LEU A 113 11.04 5.58 1.39
N ALA A 114 10.91 6.54 0.48
CA ALA A 114 10.16 6.37 -0.77
C ALA A 114 10.82 5.36 -1.72
N ARG A 115 12.16 5.35 -1.81
CA ARG A 115 12.90 4.31 -2.57
C ARG A 115 12.59 2.93 -2.01
N LYS A 116 12.79 2.75 -0.70
CA LYS A 116 12.50 1.48 0.00
C LYS A 116 11.04 1.06 -0.18
N ALA A 117 10.10 2.01 -0.12
CA ALA A 117 8.68 1.73 -0.31
C ALA A 117 8.34 1.23 -1.72
N PHE A 118 8.94 1.82 -2.77
CA PHE A 118 8.74 1.33 -4.14
C PHE A 118 9.40 -0.03 -4.36
N ASP A 119 10.60 -0.25 -3.85
CA ASP A 119 11.28 -1.55 -3.88
C ASP A 119 10.41 -2.62 -3.19
N HIS A 120 9.88 -2.33 -2.00
CA HIS A 120 9.01 -3.24 -1.26
C HIS A 120 7.73 -3.60 -2.02
N THR A 121 7.08 -2.62 -2.68
CA THR A 121 5.89 -2.90 -3.51
C THR A 121 6.23 -3.68 -4.78
N ALA A 122 7.41 -3.48 -5.36
CA ALA A 122 7.87 -4.24 -6.51
C ALA A 122 8.12 -5.72 -6.15
N GLU A 123 8.75 -5.98 -5.00
CA GLU A 123 8.93 -7.33 -4.46
C GLU A 123 7.59 -8.03 -4.19
N TYR A 124 6.62 -7.29 -3.65
CA TYR A 124 5.27 -7.78 -3.38
C TYR A 124 4.54 -8.20 -4.67
N ASP A 125 4.51 -7.31 -5.67
CA ASP A 125 3.87 -7.59 -6.96
C ASP A 125 4.58 -8.74 -7.71
N ALA A 126 5.92 -8.83 -7.61
CA ALA A 126 6.67 -9.95 -8.16
C ALA A 126 6.27 -11.29 -7.54
N ALA A 127 6.12 -11.35 -6.20
CA ALA A 127 5.67 -12.57 -5.53
C ALA A 127 4.26 -13.01 -5.96
N ILE A 128 3.36 -12.05 -6.22
CA ILE A 128 2.03 -12.34 -6.78
C ILE A 128 2.14 -12.86 -8.21
N ALA A 129 2.94 -12.21 -9.04
CA ALA A 129 3.13 -12.62 -10.43
C ALA A 129 3.73 -14.02 -10.55
N ASP A 130 4.77 -14.32 -9.75
CA ASP A 130 5.39 -15.64 -9.66
C ASP A 130 4.34 -16.71 -9.33
N TYR A 131 3.58 -16.49 -8.26
CA TYR A 131 2.51 -17.42 -7.85
C TYR A 131 1.48 -17.64 -8.96
N LEU A 132 0.96 -16.56 -9.56
CA LEU A 132 -0.04 -16.66 -10.63
C LEU A 132 0.47 -17.37 -11.88
N SER A 133 1.79 -17.34 -12.15
CA SER A 133 2.41 -18.03 -13.27
C SER A 133 2.42 -19.56 -13.13
N GLU A 134 2.34 -20.05 -11.89
CA GLU A 134 2.34 -21.48 -11.57
C GLU A 134 0.93 -22.09 -11.57
N ILE A 135 -0.11 -21.26 -11.44
CA ILE A 135 -1.51 -21.71 -11.36
C ILE A 135 -2.07 -22.06 -12.73
N GLN A 136 -2.67 -23.24 -12.84
CA GLN A 136 -3.38 -23.68 -14.04
C GLN A 136 -4.89 -23.43 -13.93
N THR A 137 -5.56 -23.17 -15.06
CA THR A 137 -7.02 -22.92 -15.10
C THR A 137 -7.85 -24.01 -14.43
N ARG A 138 -7.40 -25.27 -14.47
CA ARG A 138 -8.11 -26.38 -13.81
C ARG A 138 -8.20 -26.21 -12.30
N GLU A 139 -7.20 -25.60 -11.66
CA GLU A 139 -7.13 -25.39 -10.21
C GLU A 139 -8.06 -24.26 -9.74
N MET A 140 -8.49 -23.40 -10.67
CA MET A 140 -9.46 -22.34 -10.41
C MET A 140 -10.91 -22.81 -10.56
N ARG A 141 -11.17 -23.97 -11.18
CA ARG A 141 -12.54 -24.43 -11.48
C ARG A 141 -13.38 -24.59 -10.22
N ASP A 142 -12.79 -25.12 -9.16
CA ASP A 142 -13.49 -25.35 -7.89
C ASP A 142 -13.79 -24.04 -7.15
N CYS A 143 -13.07 -22.97 -7.48
CA CYS A 143 -13.29 -21.61 -6.96
C CYS A 143 -14.20 -20.77 -7.86
N TYR A 144 -14.49 -21.24 -9.08
CA TYR A 144 -15.25 -20.52 -10.09
C TYR A 144 -16.64 -21.14 -10.21
N THR A 145 -17.54 -20.77 -9.29
CA THR A 145 -18.97 -21.04 -9.44
C THR A 145 -19.56 -20.05 -10.43
N ARG A 146 -19.68 -20.46 -11.69
CA ARG A 146 -20.62 -19.81 -12.62
C ARG A 146 -22.03 -20.01 -12.07
N VAL A 147 -22.69 -18.93 -11.68
CA VAL A 147 -24.15 -18.91 -11.67
C VAL A 147 -24.54 -18.84 -13.14
N ASP A 148 -25.02 -19.98 -13.67
CA ASP A 148 -25.60 -20.19 -14.99
C ASP A 148 -24.66 -20.11 -16.22
N GLU A 149 -24.31 -21.28 -16.74
CA GLU A 149 -24.09 -21.50 -18.19
C GLU A 149 -24.86 -22.76 -18.66
N ASP A 150 -26.10 -22.89 -18.19
CA ASP A 150 -27.13 -23.73 -18.79
C ASP A 150 -28.45 -22.92 -18.82
N ALA A 151 -28.53 -21.94 -19.73
CA ALA A 151 -29.77 -21.33 -20.24
C ALA A 151 -29.53 -20.70 -21.61
#